data_AF-A0A959NBD0-F1
#
_entry.id   AF-A0A959NBD0-F1
#
_cell.length_a   1.000
_cell.length_b   1.000
_cell.length_c   1.000
_cell.angle_alpha   90.00
_cell.angle_beta   90.00
_cell.angle_gamma   90.00
#
_symmetry.space_group_name_H-M   'P 1'
#
loop_
_entity.id
_entity.type
_entity.pdbx_description
1 polymer ?
#
loop_
_entity_poly.entity_id
_entity_poly.type
_entity_poly.pdbx_seq_one_letter_code
_entity_poly.pdbx_strand_id
1 'polypeptide(L)'
;VAEVEEWRIDKRIETKYLDEKYTDIDEAIDKEKKYKKSGTAKSIGVHCNAVHLLESLLKRDLIPDTVTDQTSAHDPLIGYIPHTLTNEQANVLRNENPEEYLQRSYESMFLHVQYMLQLMDKGAITFDYGNNIRARADEYEKSVVKSSDLESKSHYSRLTSHDCFAFPGFVPAYIRPLFCEGKGPFRWAALSGDPKDIDATDEVIQNLFPENKGLMRWLKLAKEKIAYQGLPARICWLG
;
A
#
# COMPACT_ATOMS: atom_id res chain seq x y z
N VAL A 1 4.17 -5.81 4.67
CA VAL A 1 3.24 -5.63 3.53
C VAL A 1 2.38 -6.88 3.44
N ALA A 2 1.05 -6.75 3.59
CA ALA A 2 0.14 -7.86 3.29
C ALA A 2 -0.12 -7.91 1.79
N GLU A 3 -0.13 -9.11 1.21
CA GLU A 3 -0.53 -9.35 -0.17
C GLU A 3 -1.23 -10.70 -0.22
N VAL A 4 -2.39 -10.74 -0.88
CA VAL A 4 -3.28 -11.89 -0.87
C VAL A 4 -2.94 -12.84 -2.02
N GLU A 5 -2.31 -12.37 -3.11
CA GLU A 5 -1.87 -13.22 -4.22
C GLU A 5 -0.37 -13.52 -4.13
N GLU A 6 0.01 -14.76 -3.80
CA GLU A 6 1.43 -15.15 -3.61
C GLU A 6 2.34 -14.80 -4.80
N TRP A 7 1.87 -15.03 -6.04
CA TRP A 7 2.64 -14.72 -7.25
C TRP A 7 3.01 -13.24 -7.33
N ARG A 8 2.21 -12.36 -6.71
CA ARG A 8 2.54 -10.94 -6.64
C ARG A 8 3.75 -10.74 -5.75
N ILE A 9 3.79 -11.35 -4.57
CA ILE A 9 4.92 -11.27 -3.65
C ILE A 9 6.20 -11.74 -4.34
N ASP A 10 6.14 -12.90 -5.00
CA ASP A 10 7.27 -13.49 -5.71
C ASP A 10 7.82 -12.54 -6.77
N LYS A 11 6.93 -11.93 -7.57
CA LYS A 11 7.34 -10.92 -8.56
C LYS A 11 8.07 -9.73 -7.94
N ARG A 12 7.75 -9.31 -6.71
CA ARG A 12 8.44 -8.18 -6.04
C ARG A 12 9.80 -8.61 -5.49
N ILE A 13 9.95 -9.86 -5.07
CA ILE A 13 11.27 -10.43 -4.71
C ILE A 13 12.16 -10.54 -5.95
N GLU A 14 11.65 -11.13 -7.04
CA GLU A 14 12.36 -11.26 -8.32
C GLU A 14 12.86 -9.91 -8.84
N THR A 15 12.04 -8.86 -8.69
CA THR A 15 12.35 -7.50 -9.14
C THR A 15 13.05 -6.64 -8.07
N LYS A 16 13.45 -7.24 -6.93
CA LYS A 16 14.19 -6.61 -5.83
C LYS A 16 13.47 -5.46 -5.12
N TYR A 17 12.14 -5.42 -5.19
CA TYR A 17 11.29 -4.49 -4.45
C TYR A 17 10.82 -5.02 -3.09
N LEU A 18 11.11 -6.29 -2.79
CA LEU A 18 10.82 -6.94 -1.51
C LEU A 18 11.98 -7.87 -1.12
N ASP A 19 12.36 -7.91 0.16
CA ASP A 19 13.46 -8.75 0.65
C ASP A 19 13.01 -10.17 1.00
N GLU A 20 11.88 -10.31 1.71
CA GLU A 20 11.46 -11.59 2.30
C GLU A 20 9.96 -11.81 2.16
N LYS A 21 9.57 -13.09 2.02
CA LYS A 21 8.20 -13.57 2.00
C LYS A 21 7.96 -14.49 3.19
N TYR A 22 6.81 -14.33 3.84
CA TYR A 22 6.29 -15.20 4.88
C TYR A 22 4.84 -15.59 4.56
N THR A 23 4.44 -16.79 4.96
CA THR A 23 3.03 -17.26 4.86
C THR A 23 2.33 -17.28 6.22
N ASP A 24 3.08 -17.06 7.29
CA ASP A 24 2.57 -16.97 8.65
C ASP A 24 2.81 -15.56 9.22
N ILE A 25 1.78 -15.00 9.86
CA ILE A 25 1.82 -13.62 10.38
C ILE A 25 2.71 -13.54 11.63
N ASP A 26 2.71 -14.57 12.48
CA ASP A 26 3.49 -14.57 13.71
C ASP A 26 4.99 -14.69 13.42
N GLU A 27 5.37 -15.55 12.48
CA GLU A 27 6.76 -15.64 12.01
C GLU A 27 7.25 -14.31 11.41
N ALA A 28 6.41 -13.64 10.62
CA ALA A 28 6.73 -12.34 10.04
C ALA A 28 6.95 -11.26 11.11
N ILE A 29 6.09 -11.23 12.14
CA ILE A 29 6.21 -10.31 13.28
C ILE A 29 7.49 -10.60 14.08
N ASP A 30 7.80 -11.86 14.35
CA ASP A 30 9.01 -12.24 15.06
C ASP A 30 10.28 -11.84 14.29
N LYS A 31 10.22 -11.91 12.96
CA LYS A 31 11.31 -11.44 12.11
C LYS A 31 11.46 -9.92 12.13
N GLU A 32 10.35 -9.18 12.03
CA GLU A 32 10.34 -7.72 12.13
C GLU A 32 11.00 -7.26 13.43
N LYS A 33 10.62 -7.84 14.58
CA LYS A 33 11.20 -7.50 15.89
C LYS A 33 12.71 -7.70 15.93
N LYS A 34 13.22 -8.77 15.31
CA LYS A 34 14.67 -9.03 15.22
C LYS A 34 15.37 -7.93 14.42
N TYR A 35 14.81 -7.52 13.29
CA TYR A 35 15.35 -6.46 12.45
C TYR A 35 15.28 -5.09 13.10
N LYS A 36 14.18 -4.77 13.78
CA LYS A 36 14.04 -3.55 14.57
C LYS A 36 15.11 -3.48 15.67
N LYS A 37 15.33 -4.59 16.39
CA LYS A 37 16.37 -4.68 17.44
C LYS A 37 17.79 -4.54 16.89
N SER A 38 18.07 -5.06 15.69
CA SER A 38 19.41 -4.98 15.08
C SER A 38 19.64 -3.71 14.26
N GLY A 39 18.62 -2.86 14.07
CA GLY A 39 18.71 -1.67 13.20
C GLY A 39 18.85 -2.00 11.72
N THR A 40 18.41 -3.19 11.28
CA THR A 40 18.55 -3.63 9.90
C THR A 40 17.31 -3.26 9.09
N ALA A 41 17.49 -2.46 8.04
CA ALA A 41 16.39 -2.11 7.12
C ALA A 41 16.04 -3.29 6.20
N LYS A 42 14.86 -3.87 6.40
CA LYS A 42 14.33 -4.99 5.62
C LYS A 42 12.85 -4.83 5.32
N SER A 43 12.43 -5.27 4.15
CA SER A 43 11.05 -5.29 3.69
C SER A 43 10.47 -6.71 3.76
N ILE A 44 9.34 -6.86 4.45
CA ILE A 44 8.68 -8.16 4.70
C ILE A 44 7.32 -8.17 4.02
N GLY A 45 7.10 -9.13 3.13
CA GLY A 45 5.81 -9.45 2.53
C GLY A 45 5.20 -10.66 3.23
N VAL A 46 3.90 -10.59 3.53
CA VAL A 46 3.15 -11.65 4.19
C VAL A 46 1.99 -12.05 3.29
N HIS A 47 1.96 -13.32 2.89
CA HIS A 47 0.87 -13.89 2.09
C HIS A 47 -0.39 -14.03 2.95
N CYS A 48 -1.19 -12.96 2.98
CA CYS A 48 -2.40 -12.86 3.78
C CYS A 48 -3.28 -11.72 3.29
N ASN A 49 -4.56 -11.73 3.68
CA ASN A 49 -5.42 -10.57 3.48
C ASN A 49 -5.02 -9.44 4.44
N ALA A 50 -5.00 -8.19 3.95
CA ALA A 50 -4.62 -7.02 4.75
C ALA A 50 -5.46 -6.87 6.03
N VAL A 51 -6.76 -7.20 5.96
CA VAL A 51 -7.65 -7.17 7.13
C VAL A 51 -7.17 -8.14 8.22
N HIS A 52 -6.71 -9.34 7.86
CA HIS A 52 -6.19 -10.32 8.82
C HIS A 52 -4.89 -9.85 9.46
N LEU A 53 -4.00 -9.21 8.69
CA LEU A 53 -2.78 -8.63 9.26
C LEU A 53 -3.10 -7.52 10.26
N LEU A 54 -3.96 -6.57 9.89
CA LEU A 54 -4.35 -5.46 10.76
C LEU A 54 -5.06 -5.95 12.03
N GLU A 55 -5.98 -6.90 11.90
CA GLU A 55 -6.63 -7.53 13.05
C GLU A 55 -5.61 -8.21 13.98
N SER A 56 -4.65 -8.94 13.39
CA SER A 56 -3.59 -9.62 14.13
C SER A 56 -2.71 -8.65 14.93
N LEU A 57 -2.36 -7.50 14.34
CA LEU A 57 -1.62 -6.43 14.99
C LEU A 57 -2.41 -5.84 16.16
N LEU A 58 -3.69 -5.52 15.96
CA LEU A 58 -4.57 -4.97 17.00
C LEU A 58 -4.78 -5.96 18.16
N LYS A 59 -5.02 -7.24 17.88
CA LYS A 59 -5.18 -8.29 18.90
C LYS A 59 -3.94 -8.46 19.79
N ARG A 60 -2.75 -8.17 19.25
CA ARG A 60 -1.46 -8.28 19.94
C ARG A 60 -0.99 -6.94 20.54
N ASP A 61 -1.78 -5.88 20.41
CA ASP A 61 -1.41 -4.50 20.78
C ASP A 61 -0.07 -4.06 20.15
N LEU A 62 0.19 -4.51 18.91
CA LEU A 62 1.40 -4.18 18.15
C LEU A 62 1.13 -2.99 17.24
N ILE A 63 1.59 -1.82 17.67
CA ILE A 63 1.33 -0.55 16.98
C ILE A 63 2.52 -0.22 16.08
N PRO A 64 2.37 -0.27 14.75
CA PRO A 64 3.43 0.14 13.85
C PRO A 64 3.62 1.66 13.91
N ASP A 65 4.82 2.12 13.57
CA ASP A 65 5.12 3.55 13.55
C ASP A 65 4.29 4.28 12.46
N THR A 66 3.99 3.59 11.35
CA THR A 66 3.17 4.10 10.24
C THR A 66 2.21 3.05 9.69
N VAL A 67 1.00 3.46 9.30
CA VAL A 67 0.01 2.62 8.61
C VAL A 67 -0.48 3.31 7.34
N THR A 68 -0.55 2.57 6.24
CA THR A 68 -1.13 3.01 4.98
C THR A 68 -1.62 1.81 4.18
N ASP A 69 -2.40 2.04 3.14
CA ASP A 69 -2.84 1.02 2.20
C ASP A 69 -2.56 1.42 0.75
N GLN A 70 -2.32 0.41 -0.09
CA GLN A 70 -2.14 0.57 -1.54
C GLN A 70 -2.74 -0.61 -2.33
N THR A 71 -3.77 -1.26 -1.78
CA THR A 71 -4.61 -2.18 -2.57
C THR A 71 -5.27 -1.43 -3.73
N SER A 72 -5.84 -2.13 -4.70
CA SER A 72 -6.58 -1.51 -5.80
C SER A 72 -8.04 -1.22 -5.42
N ALA A 73 -8.28 -0.61 -4.25
CA ALA A 73 -9.61 -0.25 -3.73
C ALA A 73 -10.43 0.66 -4.66
N HIS A 74 -9.80 1.32 -5.63
CA HIS A 74 -10.47 2.13 -6.64
C HIS A 74 -11.39 1.30 -7.55
N ASP A 75 -11.08 0.02 -7.74
CA ASP A 75 -11.90 -0.97 -8.47
C ASP A 75 -12.30 -2.10 -7.52
N PRO A 76 -13.44 -2.01 -6.82
CA PRO A 76 -13.85 -3.00 -5.84
C PRO A 76 -14.15 -4.39 -6.41
N LEU A 77 -14.40 -4.52 -7.72
CA LEU A 77 -14.74 -5.80 -8.35
C LEU A 77 -13.47 -6.61 -8.68
N ILE A 78 -12.43 -5.94 -9.18
CA ILE A 78 -11.19 -6.60 -9.61
C ILE A 78 -10.08 -6.44 -8.57
N GLY A 79 -9.98 -5.26 -7.99
CA GLY A 79 -8.79 -4.78 -7.28
C GLY A 79 -8.77 -5.03 -5.77
N TYR A 80 -9.86 -5.51 -5.18
CA TYR A 80 -9.96 -5.80 -3.76
C TYR A 80 -10.55 -7.19 -3.52
N ILE A 81 -9.86 -8.02 -2.72
CA ILE A 81 -10.31 -9.37 -2.38
C ILE A 81 -10.96 -9.35 -0.99
N PRO A 82 -12.23 -9.76 -0.84
CA PRO A 82 -12.89 -9.82 0.45
C PRO A 82 -12.15 -10.71 1.45
N HIS A 83 -12.02 -10.26 2.71
CA HIS A 83 -11.27 -10.98 3.73
C HIS A 83 -11.87 -12.34 4.11
N THR A 84 -13.17 -12.52 3.87
CA THR A 84 -13.88 -13.77 4.14
C THR A 84 -13.66 -14.86 3.08
N LEU A 85 -12.90 -14.58 2.02
CA LEU A 85 -12.72 -15.49 0.88
C LEU A 85 -11.23 -15.77 0.64
N THR A 86 -10.92 -16.99 0.18
CA THR A 86 -9.63 -17.27 -0.46
C THR A 86 -9.60 -16.68 -1.88
N ASN A 87 -8.42 -16.65 -2.52
CA ASN A 87 -8.30 -16.19 -3.91
C ASN A 87 -9.17 -17.01 -4.87
N GLU A 88 -9.20 -18.32 -4.70
CA GLU A 88 -9.97 -19.24 -5.54
C GLU A 88 -11.46 -18.97 -5.39
N GLN A 89 -11.94 -18.85 -4.15
CA GLN A 89 -13.33 -18.52 -3.86
C GLN A 89 -13.72 -17.13 -4.40
N ALA A 90 -12.83 -16.15 -4.24
CA ALA A 90 -13.00 -14.81 -4.77
C ALA A 90 -13.11 -14.81 -6.30
N ASN A 91 -12.28 -15.61 -6.99
CA ASN A 91 -12.32 -15.73 -8.45
C ASN A 91 -13.63 -16.36 -8.95
N VAL A 92 -14.12 -17.40 -8.27
CA VAL A 92 -15.42 -18.02 -8.58
C VAL A 92 -16.55 -17.02 -8.36
N LEU A 93 -16.64 -16.44 -7.16
CA LEU A 93 -17.72 -15.52 -6.80
C LEU A 93 -17.75 -14.28 -7.70
N ARG A 94 -16.59 -13.73 -8.06
CA ARG A 94 -16.50 -12.56 -8.95
C ARG A 94 -17.15 -12.82 -10.31
N ASN A 95 -17.07 -14.04 -10.82
CA ASN A 95 -17.65 -14.42 -12.11
C ASN A 95 -19.12 -14.83 -11.98
N GLU A 96 -19.47 -15.60 -10.95
CA GLU A 96 -20.81 -16.16 -10.79
C GLU A 96 -21.81 -15.15 -10.20
N ASN A 97 -21.38 -14.33 -9.23
CA ASN A 97 -22.21 -13.33 -8.58
C ASN A 97 -21.41 -12.04 -8.27
N PRO A 98 -21.17 -11.19 -9.29
CA PRO A 98 -20.43 -9.94 -9.13
C PRO A 98 -21.04 -8.98 -8.11
N GLU A 99 -22.36 -8.98 -7.93
CA GLU A 99 -23.07 -8.10 -6.99
C GLU A 99 -22.74 -8.48 -5.54
N GLU A 100 -22.80 -9.77 -5.22
CA GLU A 100 -22.40 -10.26 -3.90
C GLU A 100 -20.90 -10.05 -3.65
N TYR A 101 -20.06 -10.26 -4.67
CA TYR A 101 -18.63 -9.97 -4.57
C TYR A 101 -18.39 -8.51 -4.19
N LEU A 102 -19.04 -7.57 -4.89
CA LEU A 102 -18.95 -6.14 -4.59
C LEU A 102 -19.38 -5.85 -3.15
N GLN A 103 -20.53 -6.38 -2.70
CA GLN A 103 -20.99 -6.19 -1.34
C GLN A 103 -19.92 -6.61 -0.31
N ARG A 104 -19.35 -7.81 -0.47
CA ARG A 104 -18.30 -8.33 0.42
C ARG A 104 -16.98 -7.53 0.33
N SER A 105 -16.65 -6.99 -0.84
CA SER A 105 -15.50 -6.11 -1.03
C SER A 105 -15.66 -4.80 -0.27
N TYR A 106 -16.82 -4.14 -0.40
CA TYR A 106 -17.16 -2.92 0.33
C TYR A 106 -17.13 -3.11 1.84
N GLU A 107 -17.72 -4.20 2.32
CA GLU A 107 -17.70 -4.57 3.73
C GLU A 107 -16.26 -4.80 4.24
N SER A 108 -15.44 -5.49 3.45
CA SER A 108 -14.04 -5.74 3.80
C SER A 108 -13.19 -4.46 3.80
N MET A 109 -13.43 -3.53 2.87
CA MET A 109 -12.76 -2.23 2.84
C MET A 109 -13.17 -1.36 4.02
N PHE A 110 -14.44 -1.40 4.42
CA PHE A 110 -14.90 -0.72 5.63
C PHE A 110 -14.17 -1.23 6.87
N LEU A 111 -14.14 -2.55 7.08
CA LEU A 111 -13.42 -3.14 8.22
C LEU A 111 -11.92 -2.83 8.20
N HIS A 112 -11.29 -2.87 7.03
CA HIS A 112 -9.89 -2.46 6.85
C HIS A 112 -9.66 -1.03 7.36
N VAL A 113 -10.48 -0.07 6.93
CA VAL A 113 -10.40 1.33 7.36
C VAL A 113 -10.67 1.47 8.86
N GLN A 114 -11.62 0.72 9.43
CA GLN A 114 -11.87 0.72 10.87
C GLN A 114 -10.64 0.27 11.67
N TYR A 115 -9.91 -0.73 11.19
CA TYR A 115 -8.66 -1.16 11.83
C TYR A 115 -7.51 -0.15 11.67
N MET A 116 -7.41 0.52 10.51
CA MET A 116 -6.46 1.62 10.34
C MET A 116 -6.73 2.76 11.32
N LEU A 117 -8.01 3.12 11.51
CA LEU A 117 -8.42 4.15 12.47
C LEU A 117 -8.12 3.74 13.93
N GLN A 118 -8.35 2.48 14.31
CA GLN A 118 -7.96 2.00 15.65
C GLN A 118 -6.45 2.06 15.89
N LEU A 119 -5.63 1.72 14.89
CA LEU A 119 -4.17 1.85 14.99
C LEU A 119 -3.76 3.33 15.08
N MET A 120 -4.47 4.22 14.38
CA MET A 120 -4.29 5.67 14.51
C MET A 120 -4.61 6.16 15.92
N ASP A 121 -5.71 5.71 16.53
CA ASP A 121 -6.11 6.03 17.91
C ASP A 121 -5.06 5.57 18.93
N LYS A 122 -4.35 4.50 18.60
CA LYS A 122 -3.23 3.95 19.40
C LYS A 122 -1.87 4.60 19.08
N GLY A 123 -1.83 5.59 18.18
CA GLY A 123 -0.66 6.44 17.92
C GLY A 123 0.07 6.18 16.61
N ALA A 124 -0.39 5.27 15.75
CA ALA A 124 0.25 5.05 14.46
C ALA A 124 0.02 6.23 13.51
N ILE A 125 1.08 6.71 12.84
CA ILE A 125 0.94 7.73 11.79
C ILE A 125 0.20 7.09 10.61
N THR A 126 -1.04 7.49 10.40
CA THR A 126 -1.94 6.85 9.43
C THR A 126 -2.26 7.80 8.28
N PHE A 127 -2.20 7.32 7.04
CA PHE A 127 -2.54 8.12 5.86
C PHE A 127 -3.05 7.24 4.70
N ASP A 128 -3.76 7.89 3.78
CA ASP A 128 -4.28 7.29 2.55
C ASP A 128 -3.30 7.53 1.39
N TYR A 129 -2.97 6.48 0.66
CA TYR A 129 -2.01 6.52 -0.45
C TYR A 129 -2.67 6.55 -1.83
N GLY A 130 -3.83 7.19 -1.94
CA GLY A 130 -4.44 7.57 -3.21
C GLY A 130 -5.15 6.44 -3.95
N ASN A 131 -5.57 5.38 -3.25
CA ASN A 131 -6.34 4.28 -3.84
C ASN A 131 -7.86 4.36 -3.58
N ASN A 132 -8.32 5.44 -2.93
CA ASN A 132 -9.73 5.71 -2.64
C ASN A 132 -10.38 4.82 -1.55
N ILE A 133 -9.60 4.07 -0.77
CA ILE A 133 -10.16 3.13 0.23
C ILE A 133 -11.05 3.82 1.28
N ARG A 134 -10.71 5.05 1.70
CA ARG A 134 -11.53 5.85 2.61
C ARG A 134 -12.93 6.14 2.07
N ALA A 135 -13.00 6.49 0.78
CA ALA A 135 -14.28 6.75 0.13
C ALA A 135 -15.12 5.46 0.00
N ARG A 136 -14.47 4.32 -0.30
CA ARG A 136 -15.18 3.02 -0.32
C ARG A 136 -15.75 2.64 1.03
N ALA A 137 -14.99 2.87 2.11
CA ALA A 137 -15.48 2.66 3.47
C ALA A 137 -16.66 3.59 3.82
N ASP A 138 -16.58 4.87 3.47
CA ASP A 138 -17.65 5.85 3.66
C ASP A 138 -18.92 5.52 2.85
N GLU A 139 -18.77 5.05 1.60
CA GLU A 139 -19.86 4.57 0.75
C GLU A 139 -20.60 3.38 1.39
N TYR A 140 -19.85 2.40 1.91
CA TYR A 140 -20.44 1.26 2.64
C TYR A 140 -21.19 1.75 3.89
N GLU A 141 -20.54 2.56 4.72
CA GLU A 141 -21.11 3.08 5.96
C GLU A 141 -22.44 3.83 5.73
N LYS A 142 -22.48 4.70 4.72
CA LYS A 142 -23.69 5.43 4.33
C LYS A 142 -24.79 4.52 3.79
N SER A 143 -24.45 3.38 3.18
CA SER A 143 -25.44 2.42 2.68
C SER A 143 -26.11 1.67 3.83
N VAL A 144 -25.36 1.32 4.89
CA VAL A 144 -25.87 0.65 6.10
C VAL A 144 -26.77 1.59 6.93
N VAL A 145 -26.40 2.88 7.07
CA VAL A 145 -27.21 3.84 7.85
C VAL A 145 -28.58 4.12 7.21
N LYS A 146 -28.69 4.07 5.88
CA LYS A 146 -29.95 4.32 5.17
C LYS A 146 -30.95 3.16 5.27
N SER A 147 -30.52 1.96 5.63
CA SER A 147 -31.35 0.76 5.66
C SER A 147 -32.00 0.50 7.02
N SER A 148 -32.35 1.54 7.78
CA SER A 148 -32.88 1.45 9.17
C SER A 148 -34.19 0.66 9.35
N ASP A 149 -34.80 0.15 8.27
CA ASP A 149 -36.05 -0.63 8.27
C ASP A 149 -35.91 -2.10 7.82
N LEU A 150 -34.71 -2.68 7.82
CA LEU A 150 -34.54 -4.13 7.65
C LEU A 150 -33.55 -4.64 8.69
N GLU A 151 -33.98 -5.62 9.48
CA GLU A 151 -33.17 -6.43 10.40
C GLU A 151 -31.75 -6.62 9.84
N SER A 152 -30.79 -5.91 10.46
CA SER A 152 -29.43 -5.62 10.00
C SER A 152 -28.68 -6.82 9.41
N LYS A 153 -28.42 -6.79 8.09
CA LYS A 153 -27.45 -7.66 7.40
C LYS A 153 -26.05 -7.01 7.27
N SER A 154 -25.69 -6.07 8.13
CA SER A 154 -24.31 -5.59 8.22
C SER A 154 -23.56 -6.41 9.27
N HIS A 155 -22.45 -7.05 8.90
CA HIS A 155 -21.64 -7.81 9.87
C HIS A 155 -20.77 -6.89 10.74
N TYR A 156 -20.55 -5.63 10.34
CA TYR A 156 -19.62 -4.73 11.00
C TYR A 156 -20.22 -3.34 11.24
N SER A 157 -20.18 -2.91 12.50
CA SER A 157 -20.44 -1.53 12.90
C SER A 157 -19.14 -0.72 13.00
N ARG A 158 -19.25 0.60 13.17
CA ARG A 158 -18.10 1.45 13.53
C ARG A 158 -17.40 0.89 14.76
N LEU A 159 -16.07 0.78 14.69
CA LEU A 159 -15.21 0.33 15.78
C LEU A 159 -14.52 1.51 16.50
N THR A 160 -14.73 2.72 16.01
CA THR A 160 -14.12 3.96 16.50
C THR A 160 -15.07 5.14 16.27
N SER A 161 -14.86 6.24 17.00
CA SER A 161 -15.64 7.47 16.85
C SER A 161 -15.27 8.28 15.61
N HIS A 162 -14.18 7.91 14.93
CA HIS A 162 -13.71 8.61 13.74
C HIS A 162 -14.56 8.32 12.50
N ASP A 163 -14.69 9.32 11.64
CA ASP A 163 -15.17 9.12 10.27
C ASP A 163 -14.07 8.47 9.40
N CYS A 164 -14.48 7.92 8.25
CA CYS A 164 -13.57 7.26 7.31
C CYS A 164 -12.51 8.19 6.70
N PHE A 165 -12.65 9.52 6.83
CA PHE A 165 -11.73 10.54 6.31
C PHE A 165 -10.83 11.15 7.40
N ALA A 166 -10.88 10.65 8.64
CA ALA A 166 -10.13 11.22 9.76
C ALA A 166 -8.61 11.18 9.58
N PHE A 167 -8.07 10.23 8.81
CA PHE A 167 -6.67 10.27 8.37
C PHE A 167 -6.51 10.94 7.00
N PRO A 168 -5.45 11.74 6.79
CA PRO A 168 -5.29 12.55 5.59
C PRO A 168 -4.82 11.71 4.38
N GLY A 169 -5.02 12.26 3.18
CA GLY A 169 -4.33 11.77 1.99
C GLY A 169 -2.85 12.17 2.00
N PHE A 170 -1.98 11.36 1.39
CA PHE A 170 -0.53 11.59 1.39
C PHE A 170 -0.11 12.92 0.71
N VAL A 171 -0.89 13.39 -0.28
CA VAL A 171 -0.61 14.66 -0.97
C VAL A 171 -0.71 15.87 -0.04
N PRO A 172 -1.86 16.17 0.59
CA PRO A 172 -1.95 17.27 1.55
C PRO A 172 -1.03 17.10 2.76
N ALA A 173 -0.77 15.86 3.19
CA ALA A 173 0.04 15.59 4.36
C ALA A 173 1.55 15.80 4.13
N TYR A 174 2.08 15.36 2.98
CA TYR A 174 3.53 15.24 2.79
C TYR A 174 4.06 15.79 1.46
N ILE A 175 3.32 15.61 0.36
CA ILE A 175 3.87 15.82 -1.00
C ILE A 175 3.59 17.21 -1.57
N ARG A 176 2.53 17.89 -1.13
CA ARG A 176 2.14 19.20 -1.69
C ARG A 176 3.27 20.24 -1.77
N PRO A 177 4.17 20.39 -0.78
CA PRO A 177 5.30 21.32 -0.90
C PRO A 177 6.20 21.04 -2.11
N LEU A 178 6.42 19.77 -2.46
CA LEU A 178 7.19 19.41 -3.65
C LEU A 178 6.50 19.87 -4.94
N PHE A 179 5.17 19.70 -5.02
CA PHE A 179 4.40 20.17 -6.16
C PHE A 179 4.43 21.70 -6.31
N CYS A 180 4.49 22.45 -5.21
CA CYS A 180 4.63 23.91 -5.26
C CYS A 180 5.98 24.36 -5.84
N GLU A 181 7.01 23.52 -5.78
CA GLU A 181 8.30 23.72 -6.45
C GLU A 181 8.34 23.11 -7.86
N GLY A 182 7.19 22.80 -8.47
CA GLY A 182 7.13 22.19 -9.81
C GLY A 182 7.61 20.73 -9.86
N LYS A 183 8.05 20.14 -8.74
CA LYS A 183 8.54 18.77 -8.71
C LYS A 183 7.41 17.79 -8.95
N GLY A 184 7.70 16.70 -9.63
CA GLY A 184 6.76 15.59 -9.80
C GLY A 184 7.50 14.30 -10.16
N PRO A 185 6.79 13.20 -10.43
CA PRO A 185 7.40 11.91 -10.77
C PRO A 185 7.92 11.88 -12.22
N PHE A 186 8.77 12.85 -12.57
CA PHE A 186 9.43 12.99 -13.86
C PHE A 186 10.32 11.78 -14.13
N ARG A 187 10.32 11.31 -15.38
CA ARG A 187 11.01 10.08 -15.77
C ARG A 187 11.40 10.10 -17.23
N TRP A 188 12.41 9.31 -17.57
CA TRP A 188 12.82 9.05 -18.94
C TRP A 188 13.21 7.58 -19.12
N ALA A 189 13.26 7.14 -20.37
CA ALA A 189 13.64 5.79 -20.77
C ALA A 189 14.61 5.84 -21.95
N ALA A 190 15.56 4.91 -21.97
CA ALA A 190 16.53 4.75 -23.05
C ALA A 190 15.96 3.82 -24.13
N LEU A 191 15.63 4.37 -25.31
CA LEU A 191 15.08 3.59 -26.43
C LEU A 191 16.10 2.62 -27.05
N SER A 192 17.39 2.82 -26.81
CA SER A 192 18.45 1.89 -27.21
C SER A 192 18.33 0.52 -26.54
N GLY A 193 17.70 0.46 -25.37
CA GLY A 193 17.71 -0.72 -24.51
C GLY A 193 19.02 -0.91 -23.71
N ASP A 194 20.02 -0.04 -23.88
CA ASP A 194 21.30 -0.14 -23.17
C ASP A 194 21.23 0.57 -21.80
N PRO A 195 21.43 -0.14 -20.67
CA PRO A 195 21.49 0.46 -19.33
C PRO A 195 22.52 1.58 -19.17
N LYS A 196 23.57 1.60 -19.99
CA LYS A 196 24.62 2.64 -19.94
C LYS A 196 24.08 4.02 -20.31
N ASP A 197 23.01 4.11 -21.08
CA ASP A 197 22.37 5.40 -21.37
C ASP A 197 21.71 5.99 -20.11
N ILE A 198 21.23 5.14 -19.19
CA ILE A 198 20.75 5.60 -17.88
C ILE A 198 21.92 6.05 -17.01
N ASP A 199 23.05 5.34 -17.03
CA ASP A 199 24.25 5.79 -16.31
C ASP A 199 24.74 7.16 -16.82
N ALA A 200 24.75 7.36 -18.14
CA ALA A 200 25.13 8.63 -18.75
C ALA A 200 24.17 9.77 -18.36
N THR A 201 22.85 9.50 -18.37
CA THR A 201 21.86 10.51 -17.94
C THR A 201 21.92 10.78 -16.44
N ASP A 202 22.19 9.78 -15.59
CA ASP A 202 22.43 9.97 -14.17
C ASP A 202 23.64 10.90 -13.94
N GLU A 203 24.75 10.72 -14.68
CA GLU A 203 25.93 11.59 -14.61
C GLU A 203 25.63 13.04 -15.03
N VAL A 204 24.86 13.22 -16.11
CA VAL A 204 24.42 14.57 -16.54
C VAL A 204 23.65 15.27 -15.44
N ILE A 205 22.70 14.59 -14.79
CA ILE A 205 21.93 15.17 -13.69
C ILE A 205 22.83 15.51 -12.49
N GLN A 206 23.81 14.66 -12.17
CA GLN A 206 24.77 14.95 -11.10
C GLN A 206 25.59 16.21 -11.40
N ASN A 207 26.09 16.34 -12.63
CA ASN A 207 26.90 17.50 -13.02
C ASN A 207 26.09 18.81 -13.08
N LEU A 208 24.80 18.74 -13.41
CA LEU A 208 23.92 19.92 -13.44
C LEU A 208 23.51 20.42 -12.05
N PHE A 209 23.39 19.52 -11.07
CA PHE A 209 22.89 19.85 -9.73
C PHE A 209 23.82 19.37 -8.60
N PRO A 210 25.14 19.68 -8.63
CA PRO A 210 26.15 19.10 -7.74
C PRO A 210 25.87 19.34 -6.25
N GLU A 211 25.25 20.48 -5.91
CA GLU A 211 24.96 20.86 -4.53
C GLU A 211 23.68 20.21 -3.97
N ASN A 212 22.87 19.56 -4.82
CA ASN A 212 21.62 18.94 -4.38
C ASN A 212 21.88 17.56 -3.75
N LYS A 213 22.28 17.57 -2.47
CA LYS A 213 22.60 16.35 -1.70
C LYS A 213 21.46 15.31 -1.70
N GLY A 214 20.20 15.76 -1.70
CA GLY A 214 19.03 14.88 -1.76
C GLY A 214 18.96 14.13 -3.07
N LEU A 215 19.14 14.84 -4.19
CA LEU A 215 19.17 14.28 -5.53
C LEU A 215 20.36 13.33 -5.74
N MET A 216 21.55 13.69 -5.25
CA MET A 216 22.73 12.81 -5.30
C MET A 216 22.49 11.49 -4.58
N ARG A 217 21.92 11.57 -3.38
CA ARG A 217 21.56 10.38 -2.60
C ARG A 217 20.50 9.55 -3.34
N TRP A 218 19.50 10.19 -3.94
CA TRP A 218 18.47 9.51 -4.73
C TRP A 218 19.09 8.73 -5.89
N LEU A 219 19.92 9.35 -6.73
CA LEU A 219 20.53 8.70 -7.89
C LEU A 219 21.42 7.52 -7.48
N LYS A 220 22.21 7.69 -6.41
CA LYS A 220 23.00 6.59 -5.83
C LYS A 220 22.12 5.40 -5.43
N LEU A 221 21.07 5.66 -4.64
CA LEU A 221 20.17 4.59 -4.18
C LEU A 221 19.40 3.96 -5.34
N ALA A 222 18.95 4.76 -6.31
CA ALA A 222 18.23 4.29 -7.47
C ALA A 222 19.10 3.32 -8.31
N LYS A 223 20.40 3.59 -8.44
CA LYS A 223 21.36 2.67 -9.08
C LYS A 223 21.61 1.39 -8.28
N GLU A 224 21.69 1.49 -6.95
CA GLU A 224 21.96 0.35 -6.06
C GLU A 224 20.74 -0.57 -5.84
N LYS A 225 19.52 0.00 -5.87
CA LYS A 225 18.31 -0.67 -5.37
C LYS A 225 17.25 -0.95 -6.43
N ILE A 226 17.22 -0.23 -7.54
CA ILE A 226 16.16 -0.38 -8.56
C ILE A 226 16.68 -1.24 -9.72
N ALA A 227 16.07 -2.41 -9.91
CA ALA A 227 16.29 -3.22 -11.10
C ALA A 227 15.48 -2.67 -12.28
N TYR A 228 16.07 -2.65 -13.48
CA TYR A 228 15.36 -2.29 -14.70
C TYR A 228 14.29 -3.33 -15.06
N GLN A 229 13.19 -2.85 -15.67
CA GLN A 229 12.08 -3.69 -16.14
C GLN A 229 11.72 -3.26 -17.57
N GLY A 230 12.02 -4.10 -18.56
CA GLY A 230 11.90 -3.72 -19.97
C GLY A 230 13.00 -2.76 -20.39
N LEU A 231 12.64 -1.63 -21.03
CA LEU A 231 13.61 -0.59 -21.36
C LEU A 231 14.23 0.01 -20.08
N PRO A 232 15.56 0.25 -20.05
CA PRO A 232 16.18 0.98 -18.97
C PRO A 232 15.53 2.35 -18.79
N ALA A 233 15.12 2.68 -17.57
CA ALA A 233 14.40 3.90 -17.26
C ALA A 233 14.80 4.42 -15.88
N ARG A 234 14.69 5.74 -15.71
CA ARG A 234 14.97 6.43 -14.45
C ARG A 234 13.79 7.31 -14.08
N ILE A 235 13.33 7.13 -12.85
CA ILE A 235 12.43 8.05 -12.15
C ILE A 235 13.31 9.02 -11.36
N CYS A 236 13.06 10.33 -11.48
CA CYS A 236 13.82 11.37 -10.81
C CYS A 236 12.94 12.60 -10.64
N TRP A 237 12.67 12.98 -9.39
CA TRP A 237 11.78 14.12 -9.11
C TRP A 237 12.52 15.43 -9.35
N LEU A 238 12.11 16.16 -10.39
CA LEU A 238 12.68 17.45 -10.81
C LEU A 238 11.54 18.46 -11.01
N GLY A 239 11.81 19.73 -10.71
CA GLY A 239 10.90 20.88 -10.74
C GLY A 239 11.69 22.19 -10.77
#